data_AF-A0A8T5R2L2-F1
#
_entry.id   AF-A0A8T5R2L2-F1
#
_cell.length_a   1.000
_cell.length_b   1.000
_cell.length_c   1.000
_cell.angle_alpha   90.00
_cell.angle_beta   90.00
_cell.angle_gamma   90.00
#
_symmetry.space_group_name_H-M   'P 1'
#
loop_
_entity.id
_entity.type
_entity.pdbx_description
1 polymer ?
#
loop_
_entity_poly.entity_id
_entity_poly.type
_entity_poly.pdbx_seq_one_letter_code
_entity_poly.pdbx_strand_id
1 'polypeptide(L)'
;MDAFHLFPGDKRPYLVLAAIAAIDADRLEEAEMSLQRFLGTSEPEKSDLDALIVGLLALVFQKQGDPIRALEIVNRLPLRRRDLNHPLLVGLCVRASAKYSLGKRADAKRDLDRVHAIDPEFPMLTETEKSRYPDP
;
A
#
# COMPACT_ATOMS: atom_id res chain seq x y z
N MET A 1 0.38 -28.15 -12.76
CA MET A 1 1.04 -28.74 -11.57
C MET A 1 1.19 -27.62 -10.59
N ASP A 2 0.38 -27.60 -9.53
CA ASP A 2 0.30 -26.44 -8.64
C ASP A 2 1.53 -26.40 -7.72
N ALA A 3 2.35 -25.36 -7.84
CA ALA A 3 3.56 -25.15 -7.01
C ALA A 3 3.25 -25.03 -5.51
N PHE A 4 1.97 -25.01 -5.15
CA PHE A 4 1.43 -24.84 -3.79
C PHE A 4 1.80 -25.95 -2.80
N HIS A 5 2.27 -27.12 -3.25
CA HIS A 5 2.68 -28.21 -2.36
C HIS A 5 4.14 -28.14 -1.89
N LEU A 6 4.95 -27.25 -2.46
CA LEU A 6 6.40 -27.21 -2.20
C LEU A 6 6.79 -26.42 -0.93
N PHE A 7 5.85 -25.70 -0.31
CA PHE A 7 6.11 -24.85 0.86
C PHE A 7 5.18 -25.17 2.03
N PRO A 8 5.57 -26.07 2.95
CA PRO A 8 4.85 -26.26 4.20
C PRO A 8 5.08 -25.05 5.12
N GLY A 9 4.04 -24.24 5.38
CA GLY A 9 4.12 -23.05 6.23
C GLY A 9 3.06 -22.00 5.91
N ASP A 10 3.16 -20.83 6.56
CA ASP A 10 2.35 -19.66 6.20
C ASP A 10 2.73 -19.20 4.79
N LYS A 11 1.77 -19.28 3.86
CA LYS A 11 1.97 -18.99 2.44
C LYS A 11 1.83 -17.51 2.11
N ARG A 12 1.33 -16.69 3.05
CA ARG A 12 1.07 -15.26 2.83
C ARG A 12 2.31 -14.48 2.38
N PRO A 13 3.52 -14.67 2.93
CA PRO A 13 4.70 -13.93 2.47
C PRO A 13 5.00 -14.15 0.99
N TYR A 14 4.87 -15.39 0.49
CA TYR A 14 5.09 -15.69 -0.92
C TYR A 14 4.05 -15.04 -1.83
N LEU A 15 2.79 -15.00 -1.40
CA LEU A 15 1.72 -14.33 -2.13
C LEU A 15 1.89 -12.81 -2.13
N VAL A 16 2.40 -12.24 -1.03
CA VAL A 16 2.77 -10.83 -0.97
C VAL A 16 3.91 -10.52 -1.94
N LEU A 17 4.97 -11.34 -1.98
CA LEU A 17 6.06 -11.17 -2.94
C LEU A 17 5.57 -11.26 -4.39
N ALA A 18 4.71 -12.24 -4.69
CA ALA A 18 4.10 -12.37 -6.01
C ALA A 18 3.22 -11.14 -6.36
N ALA A 19 2.47 -10.62 -5.40
CA ALA A 19 1.64 -9.43 -5.59
C ALA A 19 2.48 -8.17 -5.82
N ILE A 20 3.61 -8.00 -5.11
CA ILE A 20 4.55 -6.90 -5.37
C ILE A 20 5.09 -6.99 -6.80
N ALA A 21 5.58 -8.16 -7.21
CA ALA A 21 6.07 -8.36 -8.57
C ALA A 21 4.98 -8.15 -9.63
N ALA A 22 3.72 -8.47 -9.33
CA ALA A 22 2.59 -8.19 -10.19
C ALA A 22 2.29 -6.68 -10.28
N ILE A 23 2.34 -5.93 -9.16
CA ILE A 23 2.19 -4.48 -9.13
C ILE A 23 3.27 -3.78 -9.95
N ASP A 24 4.53 -4.21 -9.80
CA ASP A 24 5.67 -3.64 -10.54
C ASP A 24 5.57 -3.90 -12.04
N ALA A 25 4.95 -5.02 -12.42
CA ALA A 25 4.68 -5.38 -13.81
C ALA A 25 3.34 -4.83 -14.35
N ASP A 26 2.66 -3.96 -13.60
CA ASP A 26 1.34 -3.40 -13.92
C ASP A 26 0.22 -4.45 -14.13
N ARG A 27 0.38 -5.65 -13.56
CA ARG A 27 -0.60 -6.73 -13.57
C ARG A 27 -1.53 -6.61 -12.37
N LEU A 28 -2.26 -5.51 -12.32
CA LEU A 28 -3.03 -5.08 -11.15
C LEU A 28 -4.14 -6.06 -10.76
N GLU A 29 -4.80 -6.70 -11.74
CA GLU A 29 -5.85 -7.71 -11.48
C GLU A 29 -5.29 -8.97 -10.78
N GLU A 30 -4.09 -9.43 -11.18
CA GLU A 30 -3.43 -10.57 -10.54
C GLU A 30 -3.07 -10.24 -9.07
N ALA A 31 -2.58 -9.02 -8.84
CA ALA A 31 -2.24 -8.53 -7.51
C ALA A 31 -3.50 -8.41 -6.63
N GLU A 32 -4.59 -7.84 -7.15
CA GLU A 32 -5.87 -7.74 -6.46
C GLU A 32 -6.37 -9.11 -6.04
N MET A 33 -6.50 -10.05 -6.97
CA MET A 33 -6.98 -11.41 -6.70
C MET A 33 -6.12 -12.14 -5.65
N SER A 34 -4.81 -11.86 -5.62
CA SER A 34 -3.89 -12.45 -4.65
C SER A 34 -4.10 -11.88 -3.25
N LEU A 35 -4.30 -10.57 -3.13
CA LEU A 35 -4.36 -9.87 -1.84
C LEU A 35 -5.79 -9.81 -1.24
N GLN A 36 -6.81 -9.64 -2.08
CA GLN A 36 -8.21 -9.41 -1.67
C GLN A 36 -8.74 -10.53 -0.76
N ARG A 37 -8.29 -11.77 -0.97
CA ARG A 37 -8.69 -12.94 -0.17
C ARG A 37 -8.31 -12.85 1.31
N PHE A 38 -7.31 -12.04 1.66
CA PHE A 38 -6.82 -11.88 3.02
C PHE A 38 -7.48 -10.70 3.75
N LEU A 39 -8.12 -9.80 3.01
CA LEU A 39 -8.64 -8.54 3.56
C LEU A 39 -9.65 -8.75 4.71
N GLY A 40 -10.42 -9.84 4.68
CA GLY A 40 -11.41 -10.16 5.72
C GLY A 40 -10.80 -10.67 7.03
N THR A 41 -9.58 -11.22 6.99
CA THR A 41 -8.90 -11.82 8.15
C THR A 41 -7.67 -11.05 8.61
N SER A 42 -7.25 -10.03 7.85
CA SER A 42 -6.11 -9.18 8.20
C SER A 42 -6.34 -8.37 9.48
N GLU A 43 -5.37 -8.47 10.40
CA GLU A 43 -5.31 -7.67 11.64
C GLU A 43 -4.08 -6.72 11.59
N PRO A 44 -4.14 -5.63 10.81
CA PRO A 44 -2.98 -4.75 10.57
C PRO A 44 -2.47 -4.03 11.84
N GLU A 45 -3.21 -4.08 12.94
CA GLU A 45 -2.79 -3.58 14.23
C GLU A 45 -1.79 -4.50 14.95
N LYS A 46 -1.79 -5.79 14.62
CA LYS A 46 -1.04 -6.85 15.32
C LYS A 46 0.02 -7.51 14.44
N SER A 47 -0.01 -7.30 13.13
CA SER A 47 0.84 -7.99 12.16
C SER A 47 1.31 -7.05 11.06
N ASP A 48 2.62 -6.94 10.91
CA ASP A 48 3.26 -6.15 9.86
C ASP A 48 2.97 -6.71 8.47
N LEU A 49 2.84 -8.04 8.36
CA LEU A 49 2.44 -8.69 7.12
C LEU A 49 1.00 -8.33 6.73
N ASP A 50 0.09 -8.27 7.70
CA ASP A 50 -1.30 -7.88 7.43
C ASP A 50 -1.41 -6.38 7.10
N ALA A 51 -0.60 -5.54 7.77
CA ALA A 51 -0.48 -4.13 7.41
C ALA A 51 0.04 -3.97 5.97
N LEU A 52 1.03 -4.77 5.58
CA LEU A 52 1.57 -4.75 4.22
C LEU A 52 0.54 -5.22 3.19
N ILE A 53 -0.20 -6.30 3.46
CA ILE A 53 -1.29 -6.78 2.59
C ILE A 53 -2.34 -5.69 2.36
N VAL A 54 -2.80 -5.04 3.44
CA VAL A 54 -3.78 -3.96 3.35
C VAL A 54 -3.22 -2.76 2.59
N GLY A 55 -1.96 -2.37 2.84
CA GLY A 55 -1.29 -1.28 2.13
C GLY A 55 -1.13 -1.55 0.64
N LEU A 56 -0.68 -2.75 0.26
CA LEU A 56 -0.51 -3.16 -1.14
C LEU A 56 -1.84 -3.25 -1.88
N LEU A 57 -2.89 -3.77 -1.22
CA LEU A 57 -4.21 -3.82 -1.85
C LEU A 57 -4.76 -2.41 -2.10
N ALA A 58 -4.56 -1.48 -1.16
CA ALA A 58 -4.91 -0.08 -1.40
C ALA A 58 -4.09 0.55 -2.54
N LEU A 59 -2.80 0.21 -2.66
CA LEU A 59 -1.95 0.64 -3.77
C LEU A 59 -2.47 0.13 -5.12
N VAL A 60 -2.96 -1.11 -5.18
CA VAL A 60 -3.58 -1.68 -6.40
C VAL A 60 -4.77 -0.83 -6.83
N PHE A 61 -5.73 -0.55 -5.94
CA PHE A 61 -6.88 0.30 -6.28
C PHE A 61 -6.48 1.72 -6.66
N GLN A 62 -5.45 2.28 -6.01
CA GLN A 62 -4.93 3.59 -6.39
C GLN A 62 -4.37 3.58 -7.82
N LYS A 63 -3.58 2.56 -8.20
CA LYS A 63 -3.03 2.41 -9.55
C LYS A 63 -4.10 2.12 -10.61
N GLN A 64 -5.17 1.43 -10.24
CA GLN A 64 -6.36 1.23 -11.09
C GLN A 64 -7.18 2.53 -11.29
N GLY A 65 -6.86 3.62 -10.60
CA GLY A 65 -7.60 4.88 -10.69
C GLY A 65 -8.87 4.92 -9.83
N ASP A 66 -8.98 4.08 -8.82
CA ASP A 66 -10.06 4.10 -7.81
C ASP A 66 -9.55 4.64 -6.46
N PRO A 67 -9.37 5.98 -6.33
CA PRO A 67 -8.87 6.57 -5.11
C PRO A 67 -9.87 6.52 -3.95
N ILE A 68 -11.16 6.29 -4.22
CA ILE A 68 -12.18 6.13 -3.18
C ILE A 68 -11.93 4.81 -2.45
N ARG A 69 -11.88 3.71 -3.20
CA ARG A 69 -11.66 2.39 -2.64
C ARG A 69 -10.26 2.23 -2.03
N ALA A 70 -9.24 2.84 -2.65
CA ALA A 70 -7.91 2.92 -2.06
C ALA A 70 -7.93 3.60 -0.68
N LEU A 71 -8.64 4.73 -0.55
CA LEU A 71 -8.77 5.46 0.71
C LEU A 71 -9.54 4.66 1.76
N GLU A 72 -10.62 3.98 1.39
CA GLU A 72 -11.39 3.11 2.28
C GLU A 72 -10.53 2.00 2.88
N ILE A 73 -9.76 1.30 2.03
CA ILE A 73 -8.92 0.18 2.45
C ILE A 73 -7.76 0.67 3.31
N VAL A 74 -7.03 1.70 2.88
CA VAL A 74 -5.85 2.19 3.61
C VAL A 74 -6.20 2.80 4.97
N ASN A 75 -7.43 3.27 5.17
CA ASN A 75 -7.91 3.76 6.46
C ASN A 75 -8.08 2.65 7.52
N ARG A 76 -7.98 1.37 7.14
CA ARG A 76 -7.91 0.25 8.08
C ARG A 76 -6.54 0.11 8.75
N LEU A 77 -5.51 0.80 8.26
CA LEU A 77 -4.18 0.77 8.84
C LEU A 77 -4.10 1.68 10.08
N PRO A 78 -3.32 1.30 11.12
CA PRO A 78 -3.13 2.09 12.33
C PRO A 78 -2.17 3.29 12.12
N LEU A 79 -2.42 4.12 11.10
CA LEU A 79 -1.52 5.19 10.66
C LEU A 79 -1.38 6.35 11.66
N ARG A 80 -2.09 6.33 12.80
CA ARG A 80 -1.96 7.34 13.87
C ARG A 80 -0.88 7.01 14.90
N ARG A 81 -0.24 5.83 14.81
CA ARG A 81 0.86 5.43 15.69
C ARG A 81 2.06 6.37 15.55
N ARG A 82 2.81 6.51 16.64
CA ARG A 82 4.09 7.27 16.67
C ARG A 82 5.22 6.46 16.04
N ASP A 83 5.25 5.16 16.33
CA ASP A 83 6.20 4.23 15.75
C ASP A 83 5.61 3.64 14.47
N LEU A 84 5.98 4.24 13.33
CA LEU A 84 5.55 3.78 12.01
C LEU A 84 6.68 2.95 11.42
N ASN A 85 6.40 1.68 11.19
CA ASN A 85 7.28 0.78 10.48
C ASN A 85 7.04 0.86 8.96
N HIS A 86 7.86 0.12 8.21
CA HIS A 86 7.86 0.17 6.75
C HIS A 86 6.48 -0.06 6.09
N PRO A 87 5.67 -1.07 6.48
CA PRO A 87 4.30 -1.22 5.95
C PRO A 87 3.39 -0.02 6.19
N LEU A 88 3.51 0.64 7.35
CA LEU A 88 2.69 1.82 7.66
C LEU A 88 3.16 3.07 6.89
N LEU A 89 4.45 3.16 6.53
CA LEU A 89 4.95 4.19 5.62
C LEU A 89 4.38 4.01 4.21
N VAL A 90 4.32 2.78 3.69
CA VAL A 90 3.60 2.46 2.43
C VAL A 90 2.14 2.95 2.52
N GLY A 91 1.46 2.61 3.62
CA GLY A 91 0.09 3.06 3.88
C GLY A 91 -0.09 4.58 3.88
N LEU A 92 0.85 5.33 4.46
CA LEU A 92 0.82 6.80 4.41
C LEU A 92 0.97 7.34 2.99
N CYS A 93 1.92 6.83 2.20
CA CYS A 93 2.09 7.23 0.81
C CYS A 93 0.84 6.96 -0.02
N VAL A 94 0.25 5.77 0.11
CA VAL A 94 -0.99 5.41 -0.59
C VAL A 94 -2.14 6.31 -0.16
N ARG A 95 -2.32 6.55 1.14
CA ARG A 95 -3.37 7.46 1.63
C ARG A 95 -3.18 8.88 1.14
N ALA A 96 -1.95 9.37 1.09
CA ALA A 96 -1.62 10.67 0.55
C ALA A 96 -1.98 10.76 -0.94
N SER A 97 -1.62 9.75 -1.73
CA SER A 97 -1.96 9.68 -3.15
C SER A 97 -3.48 9.68 -3.37
N ALA A 98 -4.22 8.82 -2.67
CA ALA A 98 -5.67 8.76 -2.77
C ALA A 98 -6.34 10.09 -2.37
N LYS A 99 -5.92 10.70 -1.26
CA LYS A 99 -6.39 12.02 -0.84
C LYS A 99 -6.10 13.09 -1.89
N TYR A 100 -4.92 13.06 -2.51
CA TYR A 100 -4.54 14.00 -3.55
C TYR A 100 -5.44 13.87 -4.77
N SER A 101 -5.67 12.65 -5.26
CA SER A 101 -6.61 12.35 -6.36
C SER A 101 -8.03 12.83 -6.05
N LEU A 102 -8.43 12.83 -4.78
CA LEU A 102 -9.73 13.34 -4.31
C LEU A 102 -9.74 14.85 -4.00
N GLY A 103 -8.69 15.59 -4.36
CA GLY A 103 -8.60 17.04 -4.14
C GLY A 103 -8.25 17.47 -2.71
N LYS A 104 -8.02 16.53 -1.78
CA LYS A 104 -7.68 16.79 -0.36
C LYS A 104 -6.19 17.07 -0.17
N ARG A 105 -5.67 18.08 -0.88
CA ARG A 105 -4.23 18.38 -0.99
C ARG A 105 -3.54 18.63 0.36
N ALA A 106 -4.19 19.36 1.27
CA ALA A 106 -3.64 19.65 2.61
C ALA A 106 -3.53 18.39 3.49
N ASP A 107 -4.50 17.48 3.39
CA ASP A 107 -4.42 16.19 4.10
C ASP A 107 -3.35 15.28 3.51
N ALA A 108 -3.23 15.27 2.18
CA ALA A 108 -2.19 14.51 1.48
C ALA A 108 -0.79 15.00 1.83
N LYS A 109 -0.58 16.32 1.90
CA LYS A 109 0.70 16.90 2.32
C LYS A 109 1.07 16.46 3.74
N ARG A 110 0.13 16.53 4.68
CA ARG A 110 0.36 16.09 6.07
C ARG A 110 0.76 14.62 6.19
N ASP A 111 0.22 13.74 5.35
CA ASP A 111 0.61 12.33 5.33
C ASP A 111 2.05 12.16 4.80
N LEU A 112 2.43 12.86 3.72
CA LEU A 112 3.81 12.81 3.20
C LEU A 112 4.83 13.47 4.14
N ASP A 113 4.48 14.58 4.79
CA ASP A 113 5.35 15.24 5.77
C ASP A 113 5.71 14.28 6.91
N ARG A 114 4.80 13.37 7.28
CA ARG A 114 5.05 12.33 8.28
C ARG A 114 5.97 11.22 7.78
N VAL A 115 5.85 10.83 6.51
CA VAL A 115 6.78 9.87 5.90
C VAL A 115 8.17 10.48 5.86
N HIS A 116 8.29 11.71 5.34
CA HIS A 116 9.56 12.43 5.24
C HIS A 116 10.23 12.67 6.61
N ALA A 117 9.44 12.91 7.67
CA ALA A 117 9.99 13.06 9.02
C ALA A 117 10.58 11.77 9.62
N ILE A 118 10.20 10.59 9.09
CA ILE A 118 10.64 9.28 9.59
C ILE A 118 11.71 8.70 8.68
N ASP A 119 11.46 8.72 7.37
CA ASP A 119 12.36 8.21 6.34
C ASP A 119 12.29 9.15 5.12
N PRO A 120 13.19 10.14 5.04
CA PRO A 120 13.27 11.07 3.92
C PRO A 120 13.60 10.39 2.58
N GLU A 121 14.24 9.22 2.60
CA GLU A 121 14.67 8.47 1.42
C GLU A 121 13.66 7.37 1.05
N PHE A 122 12.48 7.36 1.70
CA PHE A 122 11.48 6.33 1.48
C PHE A 122 11.08 6.27 -0.01
N PRO A 123 11.23 5.11 -0.69
CA PRO A 123 11.16 5.03 -2.15
C PRO A 123 9.90 5.64 -2.79
N MET A 124 8.73 5.44 -2.16
CA MET A 124 7.44 5.92 -2.67
C MET A 124 7.23 7.44 -2.58
N LEU A 125 8.09 8.17 -1.85
CA LEU A 125 8.04 9.64 -1.83
C LEU A 125 8.30 10.20 -3.23
N THR A 126 9.31 9.66 -3.92
CA THR A 126 9.72 10.14 -5.25
C THR A 126 8.63 9.96 -6.32
N GLU A 127 7.89 8.85 -6.28
CA GLU A 127 6.77 8.59 -7.20
C GLU A 127 5.60 9.56 -6.96
N THR A 128 5.29 9.82 -5.68
CA THR A 128 4.17 10.69 -5.30
C THR A 128 4.48 12.17 -5.59
N GLU A 129 5.74 12.58 -5.45
CA GLU A 129 6.19 13.94 -5.78
C GLU A 129 6.25 14.19 -7.28
N LYS A 130 6.69 13.22 -8.09
CA LYS A 130 6.65 13.32 -9.57
C LYS A 130 5.22 13.47 -10.11
N SER A 131 4.24 12.83 -9.48
CA SER A 131 2.81 13.01 -9.84
C SER A 131 2.27 14.41 -9.48
N ARG A 132 2.89 15.12 -8.53
CA ARG A 132 2.51 16.49 -8.12
C ARG A 132 3.05 17.58 -9.04
N TYR A 133 4.20 17.33 -9.67
CA TYR A 133 4.88 18.29 -10.54
C TYR A 133 5.40 17.53 -11.78
N PRO A 134 4.57 17.34 -12.81
CA PRO A 134 5.12 16.92 -14.09
C PRO A 134 6.13 18.00 -14.51
N ASP A 135 7.35 17.58 -14.87
CA ASP A 135 8.30 18.49 -15.50
C ASP A 135 7.60 19.21 -16.67
N PRO A 136 7.84 20.52 -16.85
CA PRO A 136 7.18 21.33 -17.88
C PRO A 136 7.47 20.85 -19.32
#